data_AF-A0A2H3B3J7-F1
#
_entry.id   AF-A0A2H3B3J7-F1
#
_cell.length_a   1.000
_cell.length_b   1.000
_cell.length_c   1.000
_cell.angle_alpha   90.00
_cell.angle_beta   90.00
_cell.angle_gamma   90.00
#
_symmetry.space_group_name_H-M   'P 1'
#
loop_
_entity.id
_entity.type
_entity.pdbx_description
1 polymer ?
#
loop_
_entity_poly.entity_id
_entity_poly.type
_entity_poly.pdbx_seq_one_letter_code
_entity_poly.pdbx_strand_id
1 'polypeptide(L)'
;MRRKGTIVFQAAVEATRLLQDSGYSCAIFGSTACYLYGNKRRPNDVDILVSSSEEAEVIKGSLVNQDPLHFYFRRAKTPGATYQVLWYQQQLNVGERVNGLPLVPLEVLLLHKLQGWHNHMTASEPHKQRKQTADVADIRCLLQIILQSLTGNERSWASVALIFFEEEFQRLTMGRVKLFCSAFTDCRDDWYRLGFEVA
;
A
#
# COMPACT_ATOMS: atom_id res chain seq x y z
N MET A 1 11.34 -8.15 7.43
CA MET A 1 11.99 -8.52 6.15
C MET A 1 10.93 -9.12 5.22
N ARG A 2 10.38 -8.35 4.28
CA ARG A 2 9.42 -8.86 3.27
C ARG A 2 10.18 -9.81 2.33
N ARG A 3 9.76 -11.07 2.22
CA ARG A 3 10.39 -12.04 1.31
C ARG A 3 10.03 -11.64 -0.13
N LYS A 4 10.96 -11.01 -0.85
CA LYS A 4 10.81 -10.61 -2.27
C LYS A 4 10.31 -11.73 -3.20
N GLY A 5 10.44 -13.00 -2.82
CA GLY A 5 9.88 -14.11 -3.59
C GLY A 5 8.35 -14.21 -3.51
N THR A 6 7.72 -13.82 -2.40
CA THR A 6 6.27 -14.00 -2.20
C THR A 6 5.45 -12.99 -3.00
N ILE A 7 5.94 -11.75 -3.09
CA ILE A 7 5.22 -10.65 -3.77
C ILE A 7 5.06 -10.88 -5.27
N VAL A 8 6.03 -11.51 -5.94
CA VAL A 8 5.94 -11.83 -7.38
C VAL A 8 4.82 -12.84 -7.63
N PHE A 9 4.68 -13.85 -6.78
CA PHE A 9 3.59 -14.82 -6.92
C PHE A 9 2.23 -14.23 -6.56
N GLN A 10 2.15 -13.33 -5.57
CA GLN A 10 0.92 -12.59 -5.28
C GLN A 10 0.51 -11.71 -6.46
N ALA A 11 1.45 -10.94 -7.03
CA ALA A 11 1.23 -10.16 -8.24
C ALA A 11 0.68 -11.02 -9.38
N ALA A 12 1.27 -12.21 -9.59
CA ALA A 12 0.83 -13.14 -10.63
C ALA A 12 -0.60 -13.63 -10.40
N VAL A 13 -0.96 -14.01 -9.17
CA VAL A 13 -2.30 -14.46 -8.80
C VAL A 13 -3.33 -13.35 -8.98
N GLU A 14 -3.06 -12.16 -8.45
CA GLU A 14 -4.01 -11.04 -8.51
C GLU A 14 -4.16 -10.50 -9.93
N ALA A 15 -3.06 -10.35 -10.68
CA ALA A 15 -3.14 -9.90 -12.07
C ALA A 15 -3.91 -10.88 -12.95
N THR A 16 -3.66 -12.19 -12.83
CA THR A 16 -4.40 -13.19 -13.62
C THR A 16 -5.88 -13.24 -13.25
N ARG A 17 -6.21 -13.11 -11.97
CA ARG A 17 -7.60 -12.99 -11.52
C ARG A 17 -8.29 -11.78 -12.15
N LEU A 18 -7.72 -10.58 -12.04
CA LEU A 18 -8.32 -9.36 -12.58
C LEU A 18 -8.46 -9.41 -14.11
N LEU A 19 -7.49 -10.01 -14.82
CA LEU A 19 -7.60 -10.25 -16.26
C LEU A 19 -8.77 -11.18 -16.60
N GLN A 20 -8.94 -12.27 -15.84
CA GLN A 20 -10.05 -13.21 -16.03
C GLN A 20 -11.40 -12.58 -15.69
N ASP A 21 -11.47 -11.78 -14.61
CA ASP A 21 -12.67 -11.03 -14.22
C ASP A 21 -13.06 -10.00 -15.30
N SER A 22 -12.08 -9.52 -16.08
CA SER A 22 -12.28 -8.66 -17.26
C SER A 22 -12.59 -9.42 -18.56
N GLY A 23 -12.72 -10.75 -18.50
CA GLY A 23 -13.03 -11.60 -19.66
C GLY A 23 -11.84 -11.98 -20.52
N TYR A 24 -10.61 -11.67 -20.13
CA TYR A 24 -9.42 -12.10 -20.88
C TYR A 24 -9.01 -13.52 -20.52
N SER A 25 -8.65 -14.30 -21.54
CA SER A 25 -7.90 -15.54 -21.35
C SER A 25 -6.42 -15.21 -21.22
N CYS A 26 -5.78 -15.67 -20.14
CA CYS A 26 -4.39 -15.38 -19.86
C CYS A 26 -3.65 -16.54 -19.20
N ALA A 27 -2.33 -16.57 -19.33
CA ALA A 27 -1.46 -17.56 -18.69
C ALA A 27 -0.12 -16.94 -18.24
N ILE A 28 0.42 -17.45 -17.13
CA ILE A 28 1.76 -17.09 -16.66
C ILE A 28 2.81 -17.60 -17.64
N PHE A 29 3.78 -16.74 -17.97
CA PHE A 29 4.86 -17.00 -18.88
C PHE A 29 6.23 -16.64 -18.27
N GLY A 30 7.28 -16.77 -19.07
CA GLY A 30 8.61 -16.24 -18.76
C GLY A 30 9.23 -16.85 -17.51
N SER A 31 9.95 -16.02 -16.76
CA SER A 31 10.77 -16.50 -15.64
C SER A 31 9.94 -17.10 -14.50
N THR A 32 8.74 -16.56 -14.27
CA THR A 32 7.80 -17.08 -13.26
C THR A 32 7.30 -18.47 -13.66
N ALA A 33 6.93 -18.69 -14.92
CA ALA A 33 6.54 -20.02 -15.40
C ALA A 33 7.68 -21.03 -15.27
N CYS A 34 8.90 -20.68 -15.69
CA CYS A 34 10.06 -21.56 -15.54
C CYS A 34 10.30 -21.98 -14.08
N TYR A 35 10.16 -21.04 -13.14
CA TYR A 35 10.29 -21.34 -11.71
C TYR A 35 9.22 -22.33 -11.24
N LEU A 36 7.95 -22.11 -11.63
CA LEU A 36 6.85 -23.00 -11.27
C LEU A 36 7.01 -24.42 -11.84
N TYR A 37 7.66 -24.56 -13.01
CA TYR A 37 8.04 -25.87 -13.58
C TYR A 37 9.29 -26.50 -12.93
N GLY A 38 9.86 -25.91 -11.88
CA GLY A 38 10.95 -26.51 -11.10
C GLY A 38 12.32 -25.89 -11.30
N ASN A 39 12.44 -24.78 -12.03
CA ASN A 39 13.70 -24.03 -12.09
C ASN A 39 14.01 -23.39 -10.72
N LYS A 40 15.26 -23.46 -10.28
CA LYS A 40 15.71 -22.92 -8.99
C LYS A 40 15.86 -21.39 -8.99
N ARG A 41 16.02 -20.76 -10.15
CA ARG A 41 16.19 -19.31 -10.26
C ARG A 41 14.86 -18.60 -9.97
N ARG A 42 14.84 -17.78 -8.92
CA ARG A 42 13.65 -16.98 -8.58
C ARG A 42 13.33 -15.93 -9.66
N PRO A 43 12.04 -15.71 -9.96
CA PRO A 43 11.63 -14.63 -10.85
C PRO A 43 11.81 -13.27 -10.17
N ASN A 44 12.03 -12.24 -10.98
CA ASN A 44 12.10 -10.85 -10.53
C ASN A 44 10.83 -10.06 -10.89
N ASP A 45 10.10 -10.54 -11.89
CA ASP A 45 8.93 -9.95 -12.53
C ASP A 45 7.95 -11.05 -12.95
N VAL A 46 6.74 -10.63 -13.30
CA VAL A 46 5.68 -11.49 -13.82
C VAL A 46 5.48 -11.18 -15.30
N ASP A 47 5.66 -12.18 -16.14
CA ASP A 47 5.28 -12.14 -17.54
C ASP A 47 3.93 -12.87 -17.70
N ILE A 48 2.96 -12.24 -18.36
CA ILE A 48 1.64 -12.81 -18.61
C ILE A 48 1.35 -12.72 -20.10
N LEU A 49 0.99 -13.86 -20.69
CA LEU A 49 0.41 -13.90 -22.03
C LEU A 49 -1.09 -13.67 -21.91
N VAL A 50 -1.62 -12.73 -22.69
CA VAL A 50 -3.05 -12.43 -22.75
C VAL A 50 -3.52 -12.64 -24.18
N SER A 51 -4.54 -13.46 -24.37
CA SER A 51 -5.16 -13.70 -25.67
C SER A 51 -6.19 -12.60 -25.95
N SER A 52 -5.73 -11.50 -26.54
CA SER A 52 -6.54 -10.33 -26.90
C SER A 52 -6.03 -9.67 -28.17
N SER A 53 -6.91 -8.98 -28.89
CA SER A 53 -6.53 -8.06 -29.98
C SER A 53 -6.25 -6.63 -29.48
N GLU A 54 -6.46 -6.37 -28.19
CA GLU A 54 -6.22 -5.06 -27.60
C GLU A 54 -4.73 -4.83 -27.33
N GLU A 55 -4.34 -3.55 -27.37
CA GLU A 55 -3.00 -3.12 -27.04
C GLU A 55 -2.67 -3.37 -25.56
N ALA A 56 -1.42 -3.74 -25.28
CA ALA A 56 -0.97 -4.07 -23.93
C ALA A 56 -1.21 -2.93 -22.92
N GLU A 57 -1.12 -1.67 -23.36
CA GLU A 57 -1.38 -0.50 -22.49
C GLU A 57 -2.85 -0.40 -22.06
N VAL A 58 -3.80 -0.80 -22.92
CA VAL A 58 -5.22 -0.85 -22.58
C VAL A 58 -5.47 -1.90 -21.49
N ILE A 59 -4.88 -3.09 -21.68
CA ILE A 59 -5.00 -4.21 -20.74
C ILE A 59 -4.34 -3.87 -19.39
N LYS A 60 -3.16 -3.24 -19.40
CA LYS A 60 -2.54 -2.76 -18.15
C LYS A 60 -3.41 -1.69 -17.47
N GLY A 61 -4.03 -0.82 -18.26
CA GLY A 61 -4.96 0.19 -17.77
C GLY A 61 -6.16 -0.41 -17.05
N SER A 62 -6.69 -1.54 -17.53
CA SER A 62 -7.81 -2.22 -16.88
C SER A 62 -7.42 -2.75 -15.49
N LEU A 63 -6.20 -3.26 -15.32
CA LEU A 63 -5.69 -3.71 -14.02
C LEU A 63 -5.61 -2.55 -13.02
N VAL A 64 -5.05 -1.41 -13.44
CA VAL A 64 -4.95 -0.20 -12.61
C VAL A 64 -6.33 0.36 -12.27
N ASN A 65 -7.28 0.31 -13.21
CA ASN A 65 -8.63 0.83 -12.96
C ASN A 65 -9.43 -0.06 -12.00
N GLN A 66 -9.23 -1.38 -12.05
CA GLN A 66 -9.92 -2.31 -11.16
C GLN A 66 -9.31 -2.34 -9.76
N ASP A 67 -7.99 -2.24 -9.67
CA ASP A 67 -7.27 -2.28 -8.40
C ASP A 67 -6.12 -1.26 -8.36
N PRO A 68 -6.45 0.03 -8.24
CA PRO A 68 -5.47 1.11 -8.18
C PRO A 68 -4.65 1.11 -6.87
N LEU A 69 -5.05 0.29 -5.89
CA LEU A 69 -4.33 0.14 -4.63
C LEU A 69 -3.11 -0.76 -4.80
N HIS A 70 -3.21 -1.79 -5.63
CA HIS A 70 -2.11 -2.73 -5.86
C HIS A 70 -1.38 -2.48 -7.18
N PHE A 71 -2.08 -2.04 -8.23
CA PHE A 71 -1.53 -1.86 -9.57
C PHE A 71 -1.42 -0.38 -9.95
N TYR A 72 -0.25 0.03 -10.43
CA TYR A 72 -0.01 1.42 -10.83
C TYR A 72 1.10 1.55 -11.86
N PHE A 73 1.08 2.64 -12.61
CA PHE A 73 2.07 2.90 -13.65
C PHE A 73 3.28 3.69 -13.14
N ARG A 74 4.45 3.37 -13.70
CA ARG A 74 5.67 4.18 -13.58
C ARG A 74 6.28 4.43 -14.95
N ARG A 75 6.84 5.63 -15.15
CA ARG A 75 7.67 5.90 -16.34
C ARG A 75 8.87 4.95 -16.38
N ALA A 76 9.16 4.45 -17.58
CA ALA A 76 10.34 3.65 -17.81
C ALA A 76 11.62 4.43 -17.45
N LYS A 77 12.62 3.73 -16.90
CA LYS A 77 13.93 4.33 -16.55
C LYS A 77 14.81 4.59 -17.79
N THR A 78 14.51 3.92 -18.90
CA THR A 78 15.28 4.02 -20.13
C THR A 78 15.14 5.42 -20.74
N PRO A 79 16.25 6.15 -21.00
CA PRO A 79 16.20 7.46 -21.64
C PRO A 79 15.44 7.40 -22.98
N GLY A 80 14.44 8.27 -23.15
CA GLY A 80 13.64 8.35 -24.37
C GLY A 80 12.52 7.30 -24.50
N ALA A 81 12.36 6.39 -23.53
CA ALA A 81 11.23 5.46 -23.55
C ALA A 81 9.90 6.18 -23.26
N THR A 82 8.91 5.93 -24.11
CA THR A 82 7.56 6.55 -24.02
C THR A 82 6.55 5.67 -23.28
N TYR A 83 6.88 4.39 -23.02
CA TYR A 83 5.99 3.45 -22.36
C TYR A 83 6.05 3.55 -20.82
N GLN A 84 4.98 3.09 -20.17
CA GLN A 84 4.90 2.95 -18.72
C GLN A 84 5.01 1.48 -18.31
N VAL A 85 5.74 1.25 -17.22
CA VAL A 85 5.88 -0.05 -16.58
C VAL A 85 4.74 -0.20 -15.58
N LEU A 86 4.04 -1.32 -15.63
CA LEU A 86 3.04 -1.68 -14.63
C LEU A 86 3.76 -2.25 -13.40
N TRP A 87 3.50 -1.66 -12.24
CA TRP A 87 4.03 -2.08 -10.95
C TRP A 87 2.93 -2.71 -10.10
N TYR A 88 3.32 -3.71 -9.33
CA TYR A 88 2.49 -4.31 -8.29
C TYR A 88 3.10 -3.98 -6.92
N GLN A 89 2.26 -3.50 -6.01
CA GLN A 89 2.60 -3.39 -4.60
C GLN A 89 1.66 -4.27 -3.77
N GLN A 90 2.24 -5.06 -2.86
CA GLN A 90 1.45 -5.79 -1.88
C GLN A 90 0.97 -4.80 -0.81
N GLN A 91 -0.34 -4.55 -0.77
CA GLN A 91 -1.01 -4.06 0.43
C GLN A 91 -1.37 -5.27 1.28
N LEU A 92 -1.23 -5.15 2.60
CA LEU A 92 -1.69 -6.23 3.49
C LEU A 92 -3.22 -6.22 3.49
N ASN A 93 -3.86 -7.27 2.99
CA ASN A 93 -5.32 -7.38 3.09
C ASN A 93 -5.72 -7.58 4.56
N VAL A 94 -6.89 -7.04 4.96
CA VAL A 94 -7.44 -7.27 6.31
C VAL A 94 -7.57 -8.79 6.53
N GLY A 95 -6.78 -9.34 7.45
CA GLY A 95 -6.78 -10.77 7.77
C GLY A 95 -5.61 -11.57 7.21
N GLU A 96 -4.71 -10.97 6.42
CA GLU A 96 -3.43 -11.63 6.08
C GLU A 96 -2.64 -11.97 7.34
N ARG A 97 -2.06 -13.18 7.39
CA ARG A 97 -1.43 -13.70 8.61
C ARG A 97 0.06 -13.45 8.65
N VAL A 98 0.52 -12.74 9.68
CA VAL A 98 1.94 -12.61 10.04
C VAL A 98 2.20 -13.43 11.30
N ASN A 99 3.14 -14.37 11.26
CA ASN A 99 3.39 -15.32 12.35
C ASN A 99 2.12 -16.06 12.83
N GLY A 100 1.21 -16.36 11.90
CA GLY A 100 -0.05 -17.02 12.20
C GLY A 100 -1.15 -16.11 12.76
N LEU A 101 -0.88 -14.82 13.00
CA LEU A 101 -1.87 -13.86 13.49
C LEU A 101 -2.45 -13.02 12.35
N PRO A 102 -3.78 -12.87 12.23
CA PRO A 102 -4.38 -11.96 11.27
C PRO A 102 -3.98 -10.52 11.60
N LEU A 103 -3.47 -9.78 10.61
CA LEU A 103 -3.01 -8.41 10.76
C LEU A 103 -3.79 -7.50 9.81
N VAL A 104 -4.04 -6.28 10.26
CA VAL A 104 -4.63 -5.21 9.44
C VAL A 104 -3.56 -4.55 8.55
N PRO A 105 -3.95 -3.91 7.44
CA PRO A 105 -3.06 -3.05 6.67
C PRO A 105 -2.36 -1.98 7.52
N LEU A 106 -1.18 -1.53 7.10
CA LEU A 106 -0.43 -0.48 7.81
C LEU A 106 -1.20 0.84 7.82
N GLU A 107 -1.93 1.09 6.74
CA GLU A 107 -2.89 2.16 6.52
C GLU A 107 -3.91 2.21 7.66
N VAL A 108 -4.58 1.08 7.89
CA VAL A 108 -5.60 0.93 8.93
C VAL A 108 -4.99 1.06 10.31
N LEU A 109 -3.83 0.45 10.54
CA LEU A 109 -3.15 0.48 11.83
C LEU A 109 -2.71 1.90 12.22
N LEU A 110 -2.09 2.66 11.30
CA LEU A 110 -1.63 4.02 11.58
C LEU A 110 -2.79 4.94 11.95
N LEU A 111 -3.88 4.91 11.17
CA LEU A 111 -5.02 5.80 11.40
C LEU A 111 -5.79 5.45 12.68
N HIS A 112 -5.87 4.17 13.05
CA HIS A 112 -6.42 3.79 14.35
C HIS A 112 -5.51 4.14 15.52
N LYS A 113 -4.18 4.07 15.38
CA LYS A 113 -3.25 4.56 16.41
C LYS A 113 -3.40 6.06 16.62
N LEU A 114 -3.55 6.82 15.53
CA LEU A 114 -3.82 8.26 15.59
C LEU A 114 -5.16 8.56 16.29
N GLN A 115 -6.22 7.81 15.98
CA GLN A 115 -7.50 7.91 16.71
C GLN A 115 -7.34 7.58 18.20
N GLY A 116 -6.63 6.50 18.53
CA GLY A 116 -6.37 6.08 19.91
C GLY A 116 -5.65 7.15 20.72
N TRP A 117 -4.59 7.73 20.14
CA TRP A 117 -3.90 8.88 20.71
C TRP A 117 -4.85 10.05 20.99
N HIS A 118 -5.66 10.44 20.00
CA HIS A 118 -6.61 11.54 20.16
C HIS A 118 -7.63 11.27 21.27
N ASN A 119 -8.18 10.06 21.33
CA ASN A 119 -9.11 9.65 22.38
C ASN A 119 -8.47 9.66 23.77
N HIS A 120 -7.20 9.27 23.89
CA HIS A 120 -6.46 9.34 25.14
C HIS A 120 -6.06 10.76 25.52
N MET A 121 -5.90 11.66 24.54
CA MET A 121 -5.65 13.08 24.76
C MET A 121 -6.88 13.79 25.32
N THR A 122 -8.07 13.46 24.83
CA THR A 122 -9.33 14.06 25.28
C THR A 122 -9.95 13.37 26.50
N ALA A 123 -9.37 12.25 26.96
CA ALA A 123 -9.84 11.52 28.13
C ALA A 123 -9.58 12.31 29.44
N SER A 124 -10.58 12.32 30.33
CA SER A 124 -10.47 12.93 31.66
C SER A 124 -9.71 12.04 32.65
N GLU A 125 -9.60 10.73 32.39
CA GLU A 125 -8.98 9.79 33.32
C GLU A 125 -7.45 9.71 33.18
N PRO A 126 -6.67 9.95 34.27
CA PRO A 126 -5.21 10.02 34.20
C PRO A 126 -4.51 8.76 33.67
N HIS A 127 -5.08 7.57 33.94
CA HIS A 127 -4.49 6.31 33.49
C HIS A 127 -4.64 6.09 31.97
N LYS A 128 -5.62 6.73 31.33
CA LYS A 128 -5.77 6.73 29.86
C LYS A 128 -4.79 7.72 29.23
N GLN A 129 -4.57 8.87 29.86
CA GLN A 129 -3.58 9.85 29.40
C GLN A 129 -2.15 9.29 29.39
N ARG A 130 -1.79 8.45 30.37
CA ARG A 130 -0.49 7.75 30.39
C ARG A 130 -0.22 6.86 29.16
N LYS A 131 -1.26 6.45 28.42
CA LYS A 131 -1.11 5.63 27.21
C LYS A 131 -0.69 6.44 25.98
N GLN A 132 -0.83 7.77 26.01
CA GLN A 132 -0.46 8.63 24.88
C GLN A 132 1.01 8.48 24.49
N THR A 133 1.92 8.31 25.45
CA THR A 133 3.35 8.14 25.16
C THR A 133 3.60 6.90 24.29
N ALA A 134 2.88 5.80 24.56
CA ALA A 134 2.97 4.59 23.75
C ALA A 134 2.38 4.82 22.35
N ASP A 135 1.22 5.46 22.25
CA ASP A 135 0.61 5.74 20.94
C ASP A 135 1.49 6.64 20.07
N VAL A 136 2.13 7.67 20.65
CA VAL A 136 3.05 8.55 19.92
C VAL A 136 4.28 7.79 19.44
N ALA A 137 4.86 6.93 20.27
CA ALA A 137 6.00 6.09 19.89
C ALA A 137 5.62 5.12 18.75
N ASP A 138 4.44 4.50 18.83
CA ASP A 138 3.92 3.62 17.79
C ASP A 138 3.69 4.36 16.47
N ILE A 139 3.06 5.55 16.51
CA ILE A 139 2.83 6.39 15.33
C ILE A 139 4.15 6.75 14.66
N ARG A 140 5.15 7.22 15.42
CA ARG A 140 6.49 7.52 14.90
C ARG A 140 7.14 6.32 14.23
N CYS A 141 7.08 5.16 14.87
CA CYS A 141 7.61 3.91 14.32
C CYS A 141 6.91 3.52 13.01
N LEU A 142 5.58 3.60 12.98
CA LEU A 142 4.79 3.28 11.78
C LEU A 142 5.08 4.24 10.64
N LEU A 143 5.19 5.54 10.89
CA LEU A 143 5.59 6.53 9.89
C LEU A 143 6.94 6.17 9.26
N GLN A 144 7.93 5.82 10.07
CA GLN A 144 9.24 5.39 9.56
C GLN A 144 9.15 4.12 8.70
N ILE A 145 8.39 3.12 9.14
CA ILE A 145 8.19 1.88 8.37
C ILE A 145 7.55 2.19 7.01
N ILE A 146 6.50 3.01 7.00
CA ILE A 146 5.79 3.38 5.77
C ILE A 146 6.73 4.14 4.85
N LEU A 147 7.41 5.18 5.34
CA LEU A 147 8.32 6.01 4.53
C LEU A 147 9.51 5.23 3.96
N GLN A 148 10.02 4.23 4.67
CA GLN A 148 11.04 3.32 4.16
C GLN A 148 10.50 2.38 3.07
N SER A 149 9.20 2.11 3.07
CA SER A 149 8.54 1.27 2.08
C SER A 149 8.07 2.03 0.84
N LEU A 150 7.84 3.35 0.94
CA LEU A 150 7.51 4.20 -0.19
C LEU A 150 8.69 4.27 -1.15
N THR A 151 8.44 4.03 -2.44
CA THR A 151 9.50 3.97 -3.44
C THR A 151 9.51 5.23 -4.31
N GLY A 152 9.53 6.42 -3.72
CA GLY A 152 9.50 7.71 -4.43
C GLY A 152 8.85 8.83 -3.62
N ASN A 153 8.42 9.91 -4.29
CA ASN A 153 7.58 10.96 -3.71
C ASN A 153 6.08 10.62 -3.83
N GLU A 154 5.69 9.41 -3.45
CA GLU A 154 4.32 8.92 -3.56
C GLU A 154 3.41 9.58 -2.51
N ARG A 155 2.82 10.73 -2.86
CA ARG A 155 1.78 11.42 -2.06
C ARG A 155 0.40 10.76 -2.14
N SER A 156 0.28 9.58 -2.75
CA SER A 156 -0.98 8.85 -2.87
C SER A 156 -1.31 8.02 -1.63
N TRP A 157 -0.35 7.83 -0.71
CA TRP A 157 -0.54 6.96 0.45
C TRP A 157 -1.74 7.38 1.32
N ALA A 158 -1.89 8.68 1.60
CA ALA A 158 -3.03 9.21 2.35
C ALA A 158 -4.37 8.87 1.68
N SER A 159 -4.47 9.04 0.37
CA SER A 159 -5.68 8.70 -0.39
C SER A 159 -6.01 7.22 -0.28
N VAL A 160 -4.99 6.34 -0.39
CA VAL A 160 -5.15 4.89 -0.21
C VAL A 160 -5.62 4.56 1.20
N ALA A 161 -4.98 5.15 2.20
CA ALA A 161 -5.30 4.87 3.60
C ALA A 161 -6.73 5.27 3.98
N LEU A 162 -7.23 6.38 3.42
CA LEU A 162 -8.56 6.90 3.71
C LEU A 162 -9.68 6.07 3.08
N ILE A 163 -9.44 5.37 1.95
CA ILE A 163 -10.42 4.51 1.28
C ILE A 163 -10.92 3.37 2.20
N PHE A 164 -10.12 2.95 3.18
CA PHE A 164 -10.51 1.92 4.15
C PHE A 164 -11.62 2.36 5.11
N PHE A 165 -11.96 3.65 5.16
CA PHE A 165 -12.81 4.23 6.19
C PHE A 165 -13.97 5.03 5.61
N GLU A 166 -15.07 5.09 6.36
CA GLU A 166 -16.22 5.94 6.02
C GLU A 166 -15.86 7.44 6.11
N GLU A 167 -16.63 8.28 5.40
CA GLU A 167 -16.36 9.72 5.24
C GLU A 167 -16.19 10.45 6.57
N GLU A 168 -16.98 10.10 7.60
CA GLU A 168 -16.85 10.74 8.91
C GLU A 168 -15.48 10.47 9.53
N PHE A 169 -15.01 9.23 9.49
CA PHE A 169 -13.70 8.86 10.01
C PHE A 169 -12.58 9.54 9.22
N GLN A 170 -12.71 9.63 7.89
CA GLN A 170 -11.76 10.34 7.04
C GLN A 170 -11.66 11.83 7.45
N ARG A 171 -12.79 12.52 7.60
CA ARG A 171 -12.85 13.91 8.02
C ARG A 171 -12.21 14.13 9.39
N LEU A 172 -12.53 13.27 10.36
CA LEU A 172 -11.93 13.32 11.70
C LEU A 172 -10.42 13.06 11.65
N THR A 173 -9.97 12.16 10.77
CA THR A 173 -8.55 11.86 10.58
C THR A 173 -7.77 13.09 10.14
N MET A 174 -8.29 13.88 9.19
CA MET A 174 -7.63 15.12 8.77
C MET A 174 -7.41 16.08 9.94
N GLY A 175 -8.44 16.28 10.78
CA GLY A 175 -8.32 17.10 11.99
C GLY A 175 -7.30 16.55 12.99
N ARG A 176 -7.27 15.22 13.18
CA ARG A 176 -6.31 14.56 14.07
C ARG A 176 -4.88 14.69 13.57
N VAL A 177 -4.63 14.60 12.25
CA VAL A 177 -3.29 14.79 11.69
C VAL A 177 -2.79 16.21 11.97
N LYS A 178 -3.60 17.24 11.68
CA LYS A 178 -3.23 18.64 11.97
C LYS A 178 -2.92 18.86 13.45
N LEU A 179 -3.73 18.28 14.33
CA LEU A 179 -3.53 18.37 15.77
C LEU A 179 -2.25 17.65 16.23
N PHE A 180 -2.00 16.44 15.70
CA PHE A 180 -0.80 15.67 16.00
C PHE A 180 0.46 16.38 15.53
N CYS A 181 0.48 16.91 14.30
CA CYS A 181 1.61 17.68 13.76
C CYS A 181 1.86 18.98 14.54
N SER A 182 0.81 19.58 15.11
CA SER A 182 0.94 20.76 15.97
C SER A 182 1.57 20.41 17.32
N ALA A 183 1.25 19.24 17.87
CA ALA A 183 1.84 18.74 19.12
C ALA A 183 3.25 18.15 18.94
N PHE A 184 3.54 17.56 17.78
CA PHE A 184 4.77 16.84 17.45
C PHE A 184 5.30 17.33 16.10
N THR A 185 5.97 18.48 16.13
CA THR A 185 6.49 19.15 14.93
C THR A 185 7.52 18.32 14.18
N ASP A 186 8.23 17.41 14.86
CA ASP A 186 9.19 16.47 14.29
C ASP A 186 8.55 15.47 13.31
N CYS A 187 7.25 15.19 13.45
CA CYS A 187 6.53 14.26 12.58
C CYS A 187 5.86 14.94 11.38
N ARG A 188 5.88 16.28 11.31
CA ARG A 188 5.10 17.05 10.33
C ARG A 188 5.47 16.72 8.89
N ASP A 189 6.76 16.66 8.60
CA ASP A 189 7.27 16.37 7.26
C ASP A 189 6.95 14.93 6.83
N ASP A 190 6.93 14.00 7.78
CA ASP A 190 6.59 12.60 7.51
C ASP A 190 5.12 12.47 7.08
N TRP A 191 4.18 13.07 7.82
CA TRP A 191 2.76 13.10 7.45
C TRP A 191 2.51 13.81 6.11
N TYR A 192 3.23 14.90 5.85
CA TYR A 192 3.16 15.62 4.57
C TYR A 192 3.63 14.74 3.39
N ARG A 193 4.70 13.96 3.59
CA ARG A 193 5.21 13.03 2.58
C ARG A 193 4.23 11.90 2.27
N LEU A 194 3.43 11.47 3.24
CA LEU A 194 2.34 10.52 3.02
C LEU A 194 1.18 11.13 2.21
N GLY A 195 1.10 12.46 2.09
CA GLY A 195 0.06 13.15 1.34
C GLY A 195 -1.05 13.77 2.18
N PHE A 196 -0.90 13.84 3.52
CA PHE A 196 -1.88 14.52 4.37
C PHE A 196 -1.66 16.04 4.41
N GLU A 197 -2.74 16.77 4.66
CA GLU A 197 -2.68 18.18 5.01
C GLU A 197 -2.24 18.34 6.47
N VAL A 198 -1.18 19.11 6.70
CA VAL A 198 -0.51 19.24 8.01
C VAL A 198 -0.58 20.64 8.62
N ALA A 199 -1.43 21.51 8.07
CA ALA A 199 -1.71 22.87 8.54
C ALA A 199 -3.21 23.14 8.45
#